data_AF-A0A0A0KBB0-F1
#
_entry.id   AF-A0A0A0KBB0-F1
#
_cell.length_a   1.000
_cell.length_b   1.000
_cell.length_c   1.000
_cell.angle_alpha   90.00
_cell.angle_beta   90.00
_cell.angle_gamma   90.00
#
_symmetry.space_group_name_H-M   'P 1'
#
loop_
_entity.id
_entity.type
_entity.pdbx_description
1 polymer ?
#
loop_
_entity_poly.entity_id
_entity_poly.type
_entity_poly.pdbx_seq_one_letter_code
_entity_poly.pdbx_strand_id
1 'polypeptide(L)'
;MDSILIQLSQPLSLRSTLLNAIRTPPSISSISLGGNLHFQRRHFKLDSTKNGGTDTQRDPPFDEPAFEAERSRLDAQARKSMAEASIRDTEGASDDDPKAWKWVIRKRIWDFMESQNVAANPRPVHHRIPNFIGAMEAANRLCDLEVFRNSQCVKVNPDSPQKGVRLLTLTGGKKLLTPQPRLRTGFFSIVESGMLTPATIKEACTSVGVAKYGKPIGLDEKIKVDLIVIGSVAVDPKTGARLGKGEPSMIYLFAHNLHL
;
A
#
# COMPACT_ATOMS: atom_id res chain seq x y z
N MET A 1 26.92 12.89 47.93
CA MET A 1 27.70 12.89 46.68
C MET A 1 26.71 12.94 45.54
N ASP A 2 26.54 14.16 45.07
CA ASP A 2 25.60 14.72 44.10
C ASP A 2 25.55 13.93 42.77
N SER A 3 24.35 13.59 42.26
CA SER A 3 23.64 14.24 41.13
C SER A 3 24.43 14.19 39.81
N ILE A 4 23.89 13.68 38.70
CA ILE A 4 22.92 14.40 37.86
C ILE A 4 22.16 13.42 36.95
N LEU A 5 20.84 13.44 37.10
CA LEU A 5 19.83 13.05 36.11
C LEU A 5 19.78 14.12 35.02
N ILE A 6 19.76 13.74 33.74
CA ILE A 6 19.30 14.63 32.66
C ILE A 6 17.93 14.14 32.19
N GLN A 7 16.91 14.64 32.88
CA GLN A 7 15.63 14.96 32.25
C GLN A 7 15.86 16.18 31.35
N LEU A 8 15.39 16.14 30.11
CA LEU A 8 14.90 17.36 29.46
C LEU A 8 13.55 17.06 28.83
N SER A 9 12.57 17.84 29.27
CA SER A 9 11.18 17.80 28.87
C SER A 9 10.79 19.16 28.30
N GLN A 10 9.97 19.13 27.23
CA GLN A 10 9.03 20.16 26.75
C GLN A 10 9.58 21.40 25.98
N PRO A 11 8.73 22.22 25.30
CA PRO A 11 7.55 21.96 24.43
C PRO A 11 7.57 22.75 23.09
N LEU A 12 6.48 22.65 22.31
CA LEU A 12 6.14 23.25 21.00
C LEU A 12 6.43 24.76 20.81
N SER A 13 6.79 25.19 19.59
CA SER A 13 6.41 26.50 19.03
C SER A 13 6.52 26.57 17.49
N LEU A 14 5.44 27.04 16.85
CA LEU A 14 5.34 27.43 15.45
C LEU A 14 5.91 28.84 15.26
N ARG A 15 6.73 29.08 14.23
CA ARG A 15 6.82 30.39 13.56
C ARG A 15 7.31 30.24 12.11
N SER A 16 6.62 30.98 11.25
CA SER A 16 6.80 31.13 9.81
C SER A 16 7.99 31.99 9.43
N THR A 17 8.62 31.68 8.30
CA THR A 17 9.27 32.62 7.36
C THR A 17 9.58 31.83 6.07
N LEU A 18 8.80 32.01 4.99
CA LEU A 18 9.11 32.84 3.82
C LEU A 18 10.51 32.58 3.23
N LEU A 19 10.59 31.99 2.03
CA LEU A 19 10.97 32.69 0.79
C LEU A 19 11.13 31.75 -0.41
N ASN A 20 10.69 32.28 -1.55
CA ASN A 20 10.73 31.74 -2.90
C ASN A 20 12.14 31.41 -3.39
N ALA A 21 12.25 30.33 -4.17
CA ALA A 21 13.23 30.25 -5.27
C ALA A 21 12.70 29.34 -6.38
N ILE A 22 12.05 29.99 -7.35
CA ILE A 22 11.81 29.48 -8.70
C ILE A 22 13.17 29.33 -9.39
N ARG A 23 13.49 28.17 -9.98
CA ARG A 23 14.42 28.05 -11.10
C ARG A 23 14.15 26.79 -11.93
N THR A 24 14.13 27.03 -13.23
CA THR A 24 13.79 26.18 -14.39
C THR A 24 14.72 24.97 -14.60
N PRO A 25 14.27 23.91 -15.31
CA PRO A 25 15.09 22.73 -15.59
C PRO A 25 16.00 22.93 -16.83
N PRO A 26 17.19 22.33 -16.89
CA PRO A 26 17.94 22.24 -18.13
C PRO A 26 17.54 21.00 -18.96
N SER A 27 17.76 21.17 -20.25
CA SER A 27 17.37 20.38 -21.41
C SER A 27 18.03 19.00 -21.54
N ILE A 28 17.31 18.14 -22.26
CA ILE A 28 17.62 16.77 -22.68
C ILE A 28 18.81 16.74 -23.65
N SER A 29 19.76 15.81 -23.42
CA SER A 29 20.67 15.30 -24.44
C SER A 29 20.53 13.77 -24.52
N SER A 30 20.17 13.29 -25.70
CA SER A 30 19.98 11.89 -26.07
C SER A 30 21.29 11.09 -26.03
N ILE A 31 21.30 9.94 -25.34
CA ILE A 31 22.35 8.93 -25.49
C ILE A 31 21.69 7.64 -25.98
N SER A 32 22.07 7.24 -27.18
CA SER A 32 21.80 5.93 -27.78
C SER A 32 22.80 4.92 -27.20
N LEU A 33 22.30 3.83 -26.63
CA LEU A 33 23.08 2.63 -26.34
C LEU A 33 22.26 1.42 -26.78
N GLY A 34 22.66 0.85 -27.92
CA GLY A 34 22.22 -0.45 -28.40
C GLY A 34 22.73 -1.56 -27.49
N GLY A 35 21.85 -2.50 -27.18
CA GLY A 35 22.15 -3.69 -26.40
C GLY A 35 21.05 -4.72 -26.59
N ASN A 36 21.23 -5.59 -27.58
CA ASN A 36 20.39 -6.75 -27.85
C ASN A 36 20.47 -7.71 -26.64
N LEU A 37 19.43 -7.77 -25.81
CA LEU A 37 19.23 -8.90 -24.90
C LEU A 37 17.97 -9.66 -25.32
N HIS A 38 18.24 -10.83 -25.89
CA HIS A 38 17.28 -11.84 -26.26
C HIS A 38 16.63 -12.41 -24.98
N PHE A 39 15.44 -11.93 -24.64
CA PHE A 39 14.62 -12.54 -23.59
C PHE A 39 13.64 -13.51 -24.23
N GLN A 40 13.83 -14.81 -24.01
CA GLN A 40 12.91 -15.85 -24.47
C GLN A 40 11.52 -15.63 -23.85
N ARG A 41 10.55 -15.26 -24.70
CA ARG A 41 9.11 -15.26 -24.39
C ARG A 41 8.68 -16.67 -24.02
N ARG A 42 8.54 -16.97 -22.72
CA ARG A 42 7.68 -18.07 -22.29
C ARG A 42 6.23 -17.63 -22.47
N HIS A 43 5.62 -18.11 -23.55
CA HIS A 43 4.18 -17.99 -23.80
C HIS A 43 3.43 -18.67 -22.66
N PHE A 44 2.85 -17.88 -21.74
CA PHE A 44 1.73 -18.37 -20.93
C PHE A 44 0.48 -18.27 -21.80
N LYS A 45 0.00 -19.43 -22.23
CA LYS A 45 -1.25 -19.58 -22.97
C LYS A 45 -2.39 -19.33 -21.99
N LEU A 46 -3.01 -18.15 -22.08
CA LEU A 46 -4.26 -17.85 -21.42
C LEU A 46 -5.36 -18.29 -22.38
N ASP A 47 -5.96 -19.45 -22.13
CA ASP A 47 -7.09 -19.92 -22.93
C ASP A 47 -8.29 -19.00 -22.68
N SER A 48 -8.51 -18.09 -23.62
CA SER A 48 -9.75 -17.33 -23.74
C SER A 48 -10.75 -18.16 -24.51
N THR A 49 -11.56 -18.95 -23.82
CA THR A 49 -12.75 -19.59 -24.38
C THR A 49 -13.80 -18.53 -24.66
N LYS A 50 -13.85 -18.03 -25.91
CA LYS A 50 -15.05 -17.41 -26.47
C LYS A 50 -15.98 -18.53 -26.93
N ASN A 51 -17.00 -18.85 -26.13
CA ASN A 51 -18.18 -19.54 -26.63
C ASN A 51 -19.30 -18.53 -26.81
N GLY A 52 -19.60 -18.21 -28.08
CA GLY A 52 -20.89 -17.67 -28.45
C GLY A 52 -21.92 -18.78 -28.30
N GLY A 53 -22.77 -18.66 -27.29
CA GLY A 53 -23.87 -19.56 -27.02
C GLY A 53 -24.72 -18.96 -25.91
N THR A 54 -26.01 -18.79 -26.18
CA THR A 54 -27.02 -18.36 -25.21
C THR A 54 -27.19 -19.46 -24.16
N ASP A 55 -26.37 -19.46 -23.13
CA ASP A 55 -26.57 -20.28 -21.94
C ASP A 55 -26.23 -19.44 -20.72
N THR A 56 -27.23 -19.20 -19.88
CA THR A 56 -27.07 -18.50 -18.59
C THR A 56 -26.37 -19.42 -17.59
N GLN A 57 -25.11 -19.78 -17.86
CA GLN A 57 -24.23 -20.29 -16.82
C GLN A 57 -23.92 -19.14 -15.89
N ARG A 58 -24.72 -19.02 -14.82
CA ARG A 58 -24.37 -18.20 -13.67
C ARG A 58 -23.04 -18.73 -13.15
N ASP A 59 -22.01 -17.90 -13.16
CA ASP A 59 -20.75 -18.19 -12.48
C ASP A 59 -21.05 -18.71 -11.07
N PRO A 60 -20.31 -19.72 -10.58
CA PRO A 60 -20.53 -20.25 -9.25
C PRO A 60 -20.44 -19.12 -8.22
N PRO A 61 -21.31 -19.13 -7.19
CA PRO A 61 -21.31 -18.09 -6.18
C PRO A 61 -19.95 -18.00 -5.48
N PHE A 62 -19.53 -16.77 -5.17
CA PHE A 62 -18.25 -16.50 -4.52
C PHE A 62 -18.15 -17.21 -3.16
N ASP A 63 -17.20 -18.14 -3.03
CA ASP A 63 -16.91 -18.86 -1.79
C ASP A 63 -16.00 -18.01 -0.89
N GLU A 64 -16.66 -17.19 -0.05
CA GLU A 64 -16.01 -16.30 0.90
C GLU A 64 -15.12 -17.05 1.93
N PRO A 65 -15.59 -18.13 2.60
CA PRO A 65 -14.75 -18.92 3.50
C PRO A 65 -13.47 -19.45 2.84
N ALA A 66 -13.56 -20.02 1.63
CA ALA A 66 -12.39 -20.54 0.93
C ALA A 66 -11.41 -19.42 0.54
N PHE A 67 -11.93 -18.28 0.08
CA PHE A 67 -11.12 -17.11 -0.23
C PHE A 67 -10.36 -16.59 1.00
N GLU A 68 -11.04 -16.45 2.14
CA GLU A 68 -10.42 -15.98 3.37
C GLU A 68 -9.37 -16.95 3.92
N ALA A 69 -9.67 -18.26 3.91
CA ALA A 69 -8.75 -19.30 4.35
C ALA A 69 -7.47 -19.29 3.52
N GLU A 70 -7.59 -19.24 2.20
CA GLU A 70 -6.45 -19.19 1.30
C GLU A 70 -5.66 -17.89 1.47
N ARG A 71 -6.33 -16.73 1.53
CA ARG A 71 -5.69 -15.43 1.78
C ARG A 71 -4.89 -15.46 3.08
N SER A 72 -5.50 -15.96 4.15
CA SER A 72 -4.88 -16.03 5.48
C SER A 72 -3.64 -16.93 5.49
N ARG A 73 -3.73 -18.13 4.90
CA ARG A 73 -2.63 -19.09 4.75
C ARG A 73 -1.45 -18.46 4.02
N LEU A 74 -1.75 -17.87 2.88
CA LEU A 74 -0.80 -17.22 2.01
C LEU A 74 -0.12 -16.03 2.72
N ASP A 75 -0.89 -15.18 3.42
CA ASP A 75 -0.34 -14.04 4.19
C ASP A 75 0.50 -14.50 5.37
N ALA A 76 0.16 -15.63 6.00
CA ALA A 76 1.00 -16.24 7.04
C ALA A 76 2.34 -16.72 6.48
N GLN A 77 2.34 -17.37 5.31
CA GLN A 77 3.58 -17.79 4.64
C GLN A 77 4.49 -16.61 4.29
N ALA A 78 3.92 -15.51 3.76
CA ALA A 78 4.68 -14.30 3.46
C ALA A 78 5.30 -13.69 4.73
N ARG A 79 4.55 -13.67 5.84
CA ARG A 79 5.09 -13.21 7.13
C ARG A 79 6.20 -14.08 7.65
N LYS A 80 6.05 -15.41 7.58
CA LYS A 80 7.10 -16.35 8.00
C LYS A 80 8.38 -16.14 7.18
N SER A 81 8.25 -16.02 5.85
CA SER A 81 9.38 -15.75 4.96
C SER A 81 10.08 -14.42 5.28
N MET A 82 9.33 -13.35 5.59
CA MET A 82 9.90 -12.08 6.03
C MET A 82 10.59 -12.16 7.39
N ALA A 83 10.02 -12.89 8.34
CA ALA A 83 10.62 -13.09 9.65
C ALA A 83 11.94 -13.86 9.51
N GLU A 84 11.95 -14.94 8.74
CA GLU A 84 13.17 -15.70 8.43
C GLU A 84 14.21 -14.87 7.69
N ALA A 85 13.80 -14.06 6.70
CA ALA A 85 14.70 -13.14 6.03
C ALA A 85 15.29 -12.12 7.01
N SER A 86 14.46 -11.59 7.91
CA SER A 86 14.93 -10.63 8.90
C SER A 86 15.88 -11.22 9.94
N ILE A 87 15.69 -12.49 10.31
CA ILE A 87 16.61 -13.21 11.20
C ILE A 87 17.94 -13.42 10.48
N ARG A 88 17.92 -13.86 9.21
CA ARG A 88 19.13 -13.97 8.39
C ARG A 88 19.85 -12.63 8.22
N ASP A 89 19.10 -11.55 8.00
CA ASP A 89 19.65 -10.20 7.91
C ASP A 89 20.18 -9.68 9.27
N THR A 90 19.80 -10.29 10.40
CA THR A 90 20.28 -9.87 11.74
C THR A 90 21.44 -10.73 12.22
N GLU A 91 21.42 -12.04 11.95
CA GLU A 91 22.43 -13.02 12.36
C GLU A 91 23.57 -13.17 11.33
N GLY A 92 23.30 -12.83 10.06
CA GLY A 92 24.26 -12.92 8.95
C GLY A 92 24.62 -11.58 8.33
N ALA A 93 24.11 -10.46 8.84
CA ALA A 93 24.61 -9.14 8.43
C ALA A 93 26.05 -9.00 8.93
N SER A 94 26.98 -8.92 7.98
CA SER A 94 28.18 -8.14 8.23
C SER A 94 27.74 -6.70 8.54
N ASP A 95 28.53 -5.97 9.34
CA ASP A 95 28.36 -4.52 9.55
C ASP A 95 28.30 -3.72 8.23
N ASP A 96 28.63 -4.36 7.10
CA ASP A 96 28.63 -3.83 5.74
C ASP A 96 27.31 -3.99 4.95
N ASP A 97 26.21 -4.55 5.48
CA ASP A 97 24.93 -4.52 4.72
C ASP A 97 24.36 -3.08 4.66
N PRO A 98 24.33 -2.44 3.48
CA PRO A 98 23.84 -1.07 3.33
C PRO A 98 22.34 -0.90 3.66
N LYS A 99 21.60 -1.99 3.90
CA LYS A 99 20.16 -1.98 4.23
C LYS A 99 19.84 -2.33 5.68
N ALA A 100 20.81 -2.74 6.51
CA ALA A 100 20.60 -3.14 7.89
C ALA A 100 19.86 -2.06 8.72
N TRP A 101 20.21 -0.78 8.51
CA TRP A 101 19.58 0.37 9.19
C TRP A 101 18.06 0.46 8.97
N LYS A 102 17.55 0.00 7.81
CA LYS A 102 16.11 -0.02 7.51
C LYS A 102 15.39 -0.97 8.46
N TRP A 103 15.97 -2.12 8.75
CA TRP A 103 15.37 -3.06 9.68
C TRP A 103 15.36 -2.51 11.11
N VAL A 104 16.47 -1.89 11.54
CA VAL A 104 16.58 -1.25 12.86
C VAL A 104 15.44 -0.25 13.11
N ILE A 105 15.15 0.62 12.13
CA ILE A 105 14.04 1.57 12.24
C ILE A 105 12.69 0.85 12.32
N ARG A 106 12.43 -0.15 11.45
CA ARG A 106 11.15 -0.88 11.48
C ARG A 106 10.93 -1.55 12.83
N LYS A 107 11.94 -2.28 13.33
CA LYS A 107 11.86 -2.96 14.63
C LYS A 107 11.61 -1.97 15.75
N ARG A 108 12.36 -0.87 15.81
CA ARG A 108 12.15 0.17 16.82
C ARG A 108 10.71 0.70 16.83
N ILE A 109 10.12 0.97 15.66
CA ILE A 109 8.74 1.45 15.58
C ILE A 109 7.75 0.36 15.99
N TRP A 110 7.91 -0.87 15.49
CA TRP A 110 7.02 -1.97 15.86
C TRP A 110 7.07 -2.25 17.36
N ASP A 111 8.26 -2.35 17.95
CA ASP A 111 8.45 -2.57 19.40
C ASP A 111 7.86 -1.42 20.22
N PHE A 112 8.05 -0.17 19.77
CA PHE A 112 7.45 1.00 20.41
C PHE A 112 5.92 0.91 20.39
N MET A 113 5.32 0.58 19.24
CA MET A 113 3.86 0.52 19.12
C MET A 113 3.24 -0.58 19.98
N GLU A 114 3.89 -1.73 20.08
CA GLU A 114 3.46 -2.85 20.93
C GLU A 114 3.63 -2.51 22.42
N SER A 115 4.78 -1.97 22.82
CA SER A 115 5.08 -1.64 24.22
C SER A 115 4.25 -0.48 24.78
N GLN A 116 3.97 0.53 23.96
CA GLN A 116 3.11 1.65 24.33
C GLN A 116 1.62 1.34 24.17
N ASN A 117 1.27 0.13 23.71
CA ASN A 117 -0.10 -0.30 23.45
C ASN A 117 -0.91 0.66 22.55
N VAL A 118 -0.22 1.33 21.62
CA VAL A 118 -0.84 2.21 20.62
C VAL A 118 -1.18 1.47 19.32
N ALA A 119 -0.72 0.22 19.18
CA ALA A 119 -1.07 -0.67 18.09
C ALA A 119 -2.54 -1.12 18.15
N ALA A 120 -3.22 -1.06 17.01
CA ALA A 120 -4.54 -1.66 16.83
C ALA A 120 -4.43 -3.01 16.10
N ASN A 121 -5.48 -3.83 16.18
CA ASN A 121 -5.52 -5.09 15.44
C ASN A 121 -5.39 -4.87 13.92
N PRO A 122 -4.70 -5.76 13.18
CA PRO A 122 -4.15 -7.04 13.63
C PRO A 122 -2.78 -6.93 14.32
N ARG A 123 -2.61 -7.62 15.45
CA ARG A 123 -1.35 -7.76 16.19
C ARG A 123 -0.76 -9.18 16.05
N PRO A 124 0.56 -9.37 16.24
CA PRO A 124 1.57 -8.32 16.39
C PRO A 124 1.81 -7.56 15.08
N VAL A 125 2.29 -6.32 15.19
CA VAL A 125 2.50 -5.42 14.05
C VAL A 125 3.80 -5.70 13.27
N HIS A 126 4.71 -6.51 13.82
CA HIS A 126 5.96 -6.87 13.15
C HIS A 126 5.71 -7.47 11.76
N HIS A 127 6.56 -7.05 10.81
CA HIS A 127 6.47 -7.43 9.39
C HIS A 127 5.17 -6.96 8.69
N ARG A 128 4.48 -5.95 9.23
CA ARG A 128 3.29 -5.33 8.64
C ARG A 128 3.44 -3.82 8.54
N ILE A 129 2.57 -3.20 7.74
CA ILE A 129 2.23 -1.79 7.98
C ILE A 129 1.38 -1.76 9.24
N PRO A 130 1.85 -1.11 10.32
CA PRO A 130 1.21 -1.23 11.62
C PRO A 130 -0.12 -0.47 11.64
N ASN A 131 -1.15 -1.10 12.22
CA ASN A 131 -2.39 -0.39 12.54
C ASN A 131 -2.27 0.28 13.91
N PHE A 132 -3.00 1.37 14.13
CA PHE A 132 -2.87 2.18 15.33
C PHE A 132 -4.21 2.76 15.81
N ILE A 133 -4.30 3.02 17.11
CA ILE A 133 -5.38 3.81 17.69
C ILE A 133 -5.27 5.22 17.11
N GLY A 134 -6.33 5.73 16.48
CA GLY A 134 -6.28 6.99 15.73
C GLY A 134 -6.28 6.85 14.21
N ALA A 135 -6.34 5.63 13.66
CA ALA A 135 -6.27 5.40 12.22
C ALA A 135 -7.45 6.02 11.44
N MET A 136 -8.65 6.02 12.01
CA MET A 136 -9.82 6.63 11.36
C MET A 136 -9.73 8.16 11.39
N GLU A 137 -9.24 8.73 12.49
CA GLU A 137 -9.00 10.16 12.66
C GLU A 137 -7.92 10.65 11.68
N ALA A 138 -6.88 9.85 11.46
CA ALA A 138 -5.88 10.12 10.43
C ALA A 138 -6.48 10.08 9.02
N ALA A 139 -7.38 9.13 8.75
CA ALA A 139 -8.11 9.06 7.48
C ALA A 139 -9.00 10.29 7.27
N ASN A 140 -9.71 10.76 8.30
CA ASN A 140 -10.51 11.99 8.23
C ASN A 140 -9.65 13.21 7.88
N ARG A 141 -8.50 13.39 8.54
CA ARG A 141 -7.56 14.47 8.24
C ARG A 141 -7.02 14.41 6.80
N LEU A 142 -6.78 13.22 6.27
CA LEU A 142 -6.40 13.03 4.86
C LEU A 142 -7.50 13.53 3.93
N CYS A 143 -8.76 13.22 4.25
CA CYS A 143 -9.91 13.60 3.44
C CYS A 143 -10.23 15.10 3.47
N ASP A 144 -9.73 15.82 4.47
CA ASP A 144 -9.80 17.27 4.53
C ASP A 144 -8.83 17.98 3.59
N LEU A 145 -7.82 17.28 3.06
CA LEU A 145 -6.88 17.85 2.12
C LEU A 145 -7.56 18.12 0.77
N GLU A 146 -7.26 19.27 0.18
CA GLU A 146 -7.78 19.67 -1.13
C GLU A 146 -7.45 18.64 -2.22
N VAL A 147 -6.25 18.05 -2.19
CA VAL A 147 -5.84 16.98 -3.11
C VAL A 147 -6.76 15.76 -3.04
N PHE A 148 -7.26 15.41 -1.85
CA PHE A 148 -8.23 14.33 -1.71
C PHE A 148 -9.61 14.77 -2.20
N ARG A 149 -10.07 15.95 -1.79
CA ARG A 149 -11.39 16.48 -2.19
C ARG A 149 -11.55 16.55 -3.70
N ASN A 150 -10.51 16.99 -4.41
CA ASN A 150 -10.50 17.15 -5.87
C ASN A 150 -10.25 15.83 -6.63
N SER A 151 -9.75 14.78 -5.98
CA SER A 151 -9.52 13.48 -6.61
C SER A 151 -10.82 12.77 -7.01
N GLN A 152 -10.83 12.08 -8.15
CA GLN A 152 -11.94 11.23 -8.61
C GLN A 152 -11.59 9.75 -8.49
N CYS A 153 -10.30 9.40 -8.67
CA CYS A 153 -9.77 8.06 -8.51
C CYS A 153 -8.63 8.06 -7.48
N VAL A 154 -8.81 7.32 -6.40
CA VAL A 154 -7.83 7.18 -5.32
C VAL A 154 -7.36 5.73 -5.25
N LYS A 155 -6.05 5.54 -5.35
CA LYS A 155 -5.43 4.24 -5.14
C LYS A 155 -5.06 4.06 -3.68
N VAL A 156 -5.57 3.01 -3.03
CA VAL A 156 -5.32 2.71 -1.62
C VAL A 156 -4.93 1.24 -1.47
N ASN A 157 -3.92 0.92 -0.66
CA ASN A 157 -3.54 -0.48 -0.42
C ASN A 157 -4.55 -1.19 0.48
N PRO A 158 -4.61 -2.54 0.47
CA PRO A 158 -5.56 -3.31 1.29
C PRO A 158 -5.17 -3.41 2.77
N ASP A 159 -4.06 -2.81 3.21
CA ASP A 159 -3.61 -2.88 4.61
C ASP A 159 -4.68 -2.35 5.58
N SER A 160 -4.78 -2.97 6.76
CA SER A 160 -5.74 -2.60 7.82
C SER A 160 -5.72 -1.11 8.23
N PRO A 161 -4.57 -0.44 8.45
CA PRO A 161 -4.56 0.99 8.79
C PRO A 161 -5.19 1.90 7.73
N GLN A 162 -5.28 1.44 6.48
CA GLN A 162 -5.85 2.22 5.38
C GLN A 162 -7.34 1.95 5.15
N LYS A 163 -7.99 1.10 5.98
CA LYS A 163 -9.42 0.77 5.83
C LYS A 163 -10.31 2.02 5.92
N GLY A 164 -9.99 2.95 6.82
CA GLY A 164 -10.69 4.23 6.94
C GLY A 164 -10.60 5.08 5.66
N VAL A 165 -9.44 5.10 5.02
CA VAL A 165 -9.26 5.83 3.75
C VAL A 165 -10.08 5.21 2.62
N ARG A 166 -10.14 3.87 2.54
CA ARG A 166 -10.99 3.17 1.56
C ARG A 166 -12.46 3.48 1.78
N LEU A 167 -12.90 3.49 3.04
CA LEU A 167 -14.26 3.86 3.42
C LEU A 167 -14.60 5.27 2.95
N LEU A 168 -13.77 6.26 3.31
CA LEU A 168 -14.00 7.66 2.96
C LEU A 168 -13.92 7.91 1.45
N THR A 169 -13.08 7.16 0.73
CA THR A 169 -13.03 7.19 -0.74
C THR A 169 -14.38 6.78 -1.33
N LEU A 170 -14.91 5.62 -0.92
CA LEU A 170 -16.17 5.10 -1.44
C LEU A 170 -17.37 5.94 -0.99
N THR A 171 -17.47 6.32 0.29
CA THR A 171 -18.57 7.19 0.76
C THR A 171 -18.53 8.59 0.14
N GLY A 172 -17.34 9.05 -0.28
CA GLY A 172 -17.16 10.30 -1.01
C GLY A 172 -17.51 10.21 -2.50
N GLY A 173 -18.08 9.08 -2.96
CA GLY A 173 -18.46 8.89 -4.36
C GLY A 173 -17.28 8.69 -5.32
N LYS A 174 -16.06 8.47 -4.81
CA LYS A 174 -14.84 8.35 -5.61
C LYS A 174 -14.61 6.90 -6.03
N LYS A 175 -13.80 6.69 -7.07
CA LYS A 175 -13.32 5.37 -7.47
C LYS A 175 -12.18 4.94 -6.57
N LEU A 176 -12.27 3.73 -6.02
CA LEU A 176 -11.21 3.09 -5.26
C LEU A 176 -10.44 2.13 -6.16
N LEU A 177 -9.17 2.41 -6.41
CA LEU A 177 -8.24 1.46 -7.02
C LEU A 177 -7.47 0.74 -5.91
N THR A 178 -7.47 -0.59 -5.89
CA THR A 178 -6.75 -1.35 -4.86
C THR A 178 -6.05 -2.56 -5.48
N PRO A 179 -4.82 -2.87 -5.04
CA PRO A 179 -4.15 -4.10 -5.46
C PRO A 179 -5.01 -5.32 -5.15
N GLN A 180 -5.05 -6.27 -6.09
CA GLN A 180 -5.64 -7.56 -5.81
C GLN A 180 -4.68 -8.40 -4.96
N PRO A 181 -5.20 -9.20 -4.01
CA PRO A 181 -4.39 -10.20 -3.35
C PRO A 181 -3.78 -11.17 -4.39
N ARG A 182 -2.48 -11.03 -4.64
CA ARG A 182 -1.59 -12.04 -5.27
C ARG A 182 -1.83 -12.34 -6.76
N LEU A 183 -2.12 -11.32 -7.55
CA LEU A 183 -1.97 -11.32 -9.02
C LEU A 183 -2.74 -12.41 -9.80
N ARG A 184 -3.75 -13.06 -9.20
CA ARG A 184 -4.41 -14.23 -9.83
C ARG A 184 -5.27 -13.88 -11.06
N THR A 185 -5.81 -12.67 -11.14
CA THR A 185 -6.76 -12.25 -12.19
C THR A 185 -6.53 -10.81 -12.67
N GLY A 186 -5.41 -10.19 -12.31
CA GLY A 186 -5.08 -8.79 -12.57
C GLY A 186 -4.23 -8.16 -11.45
N PHE A 187 -3.68 -6.98 -11.69
CA PHE A 187 -2.87 -6.26 -10.68
C PHE A 187 -3.73 -5.48 -9.70
N PHE A 188 -4.86 -4.95 -10.18
CA PHE A 188 -5.74 -4.07 -9.43
C PHE A 188 -7.20 -4.43 -9.65
N SER A 189 -8.04 -4.00 -8.71
CA SER A 189 -9.49 -3.91 -8.88
C SER A 189 -9.93 -2.46 -8.69
N ILE A 190 -10.91 -2.03 -9.49
CA ILE A 190 -11.65 -0.80 -9.25
C ILE A 190 -12.96 -1.15 -8.54
N VAL A 191 -13.24 -0.42 -7.47
CA VAL A 191 -14.55 -0.40 -6.81
C VAL A 191 -15.12 1.00 -6.98
N GLU A 192 -16.32 1.11 -7.56
CA GLU A 192 -17.02 2.37 -7.76
C GLU A 192 -18.21 2.46 -6.80
N SER A 193 -18.40 3.62 -6.17
CA SER A 193 -19.51 3.83 -5.23
C SER A 193 -20.89 3.59 -5.85
N GLY A 194 -21.07 3.86 -7.14
CA GLY A 194 -22.34 3.65 -7.83
C GLY A 194 -22.78 2.18 -7.94
N MET A 195 -21.86 1.24 -7.73
CA MET A 195 -22.15 -0.21 -7.73
C MET A 195 -22.46 -0.73 -6.33
N LEU A 196 -22.41 0.12 -5.30
CA LEU A 196 -22.54 -0.26 -3.91
C LEU A 196 -23.81 0.34 -3.30
N THR A 197 -24.38 -0.35 -2.32
CA THR A 197 -25.42 0.20 -1.45
C THR A 197 -24.76 0.72 -0.17
N PRO A 198 -25.40 1.63 0.58
CA PRO A 198 -24.85 2.09 1.86
C PRO A 198 -24.49 0.95 2.83
N ALA A 199 -25.22 -0.17 2.76
CA ALA A 199 -24.95 -1.36 3.56
C ALA A 199 -23.67 -2.11 3.16
N THR A 200 -23.31 -2.11 1.87
CA THR A 200 -22.16 -2.89 1.36
C THR A 200 -20.85 -2.12 1.33
N ILE A 201 -20.86 -0.79 1.49
CA ILE A 201 -19.64 0.04 1.44
C ILE A 201 -18.58 -0.43 2.45
N LYS A 202 -18.96 -0.76 3.68
CA LYS A 202 -18.00 -1.22 4.71
C LYS A 202 -17.36 -2.55 4.34
N GLU A 203 -18.12 -3.45 3.73
CA GLU A 203 -17.63 -4.75 3.23
C GLU A 203 -16.68 -4.54 2.06
N ALA A 204 -17.03 -3.67 1.10
CA ALA A 204 -16.21 -3.32 -0.06
C ALA A 204 -14.83 -2.72 0.29
N CYS A 205 -14.63 -2.29 1.54
CA CYS A 205 -13.33 -1.83 2.07
C CYS A 205 -12.41 -2.97 2.54
N THR A 206 -12.84 -4.23 2.46
CA THR A 206 -12.09 -5.43 2.85
C THR A 206 -11.57 -6.17 1.62
N SER A 207 -10.58 -7.06 1.79
CA SER A 207 -10.10 -7.88 0.66
C SER A 207 -11.22 -8.76 0.06
N VAL A 208 -12.13 -9.26 0.90
CA VAL A 208 -13.30 -10.04 0.48
C VAL A 208 -14.25 -9.19 -0.35
N GLY A 209 -14.65 -8.03 0.18
CA GLY A 209 -15.56 -7.15 -0.54
C GLY A 209 -14.94 -6.62 -1.85
N VAL A 210 -13.64 -6.38 -1.89
CA VAL A 210 -12.95 -6.03 -3.15
C VAL A 210 -13.02 -7.18 -4.16
N ALA A 211 -12.89 -8.43 -3.73
CA ALA A 211 -13.03 -9.59 -4.62
C ALA A 211 -14.46 -9.77 -5.11
N LYS A 212 -15.46 -9.41 -4.29
CA LYS A 212 -16.89 -9.55 -4.58
C LYS A 212 -17.46 -8.42 -5.44
N TYR A 213 -17.07 -7.17 -5.16
CA TYR A 213 -17.64 -5.96 -5.76
C TYR A 213 -16.69 -5.24 -6.72
N GLY A 214 -15.40 -5.57 -6.68
CA GLY A 214 -14.39 -4.92 -7.50
C GLY A 214 -14.34 -5.51 -8.90
N LYS A 215 -14.29 -4.63 -9.91
CA LYS A 215 -13.98 -5.01 -11.28
C LYS A 215 -12.46 -5.18 -11.42
N PRO A 216 -11.94 -6.36 -11.79
CA PRO A 216 -10.54 -6.55 -12.16
C PRO A 216 -10.16 -5.65 -13.32
N ILE A 217 -8.95 -5.10 -13.27
CA ILE A 217 -8.40 -4.24 -14.32
C ILE A 217 -7.39 -5.03 -15.15
N GLY A 218 -7.64 -5.09 -16.45
CA GLY A 218 -6.72 -5.66 -17.44
C GLY A 218 -5.49 -4.79 -17.70
N LEU A 219 -4.47 -5.36 -18.34
CA LEU A 219 -3.21 -4.63 -18.65
C LEU A 219 -3.40 -3.49 -19.66
N ASP A 220 -4.41 -3.59 -20.53
CA ASP A 220 -4.67 -2.61 -21.58
C ASP A 220 -5.64 -1.49 -21.13
N GLU A 221 -6.15 -1.56 -19.90
CA GLU A 221 -7.06 -0.55 -19.36
C GLU A 221 -6.30 0.70 -18.92
N LYS A 222 -6.69 1.84 -19.50
CA LYS A 222 -6.16 3.16 -19.19
C LYS A 222 -6.91 3.79 -18.03
N ILE A 223 -6.26 3.92 -16.88
CA ILE A 223 -6.85 4.52 -15.68
C ILE A 223 -5.99 5.68 -15.21
N LYS A 224 -6.60 6.87 -15.19
CA LYS A 224 -6.04 8.02 -14.49
C LYS A 224 -6.24 7.84 -12.98
N VAL A 225 -5.15 7.85 -12.24
CA VAL A 225 -5.15 7.87 -10.77
C VAL A 225 -4.77 9.27 -10.31
N ASP A 226 -5.64 9.93 -9.54
CA ASP A 226 -5.42 11.31 -9.09
C ASP A 226 -4.62 11.36 -7.77
N LEU A 227 -4.78 10.35 -6.91
CA LEU A 227 -4.11 10.27 -5.62
C LEU A 227 -3.71 8.83 -5.29
N ILE A 228 -2.49 8.65 -4.79
CA ILE A 228 -1.98 7.38 -4.30
C ILE A 228 -1.73 7.48 -2.80
N VAL A 229 -2.37 6.60 -2.04
CA VAL A 229 -2.19 6.45 -0.60
C VAL A 229 -1.34 5.22 -0.33
N ILE A 230 -0.28 5.40 0.47
CA ILE A 230 0.72 4.37 0.75
C ILE A 230 0.95 4.29 2.26
N GLY A 231 0.67 3.12 2.83
CA GLY A 231 1.05 2.80 4.20
C GLY A 231 2.57 2.69 4.36
N SER A 232 3.07 3.22 5.46
CA SER A 232 4.49 3.17 5.82
C SER A 232 4.63 2.77 7.29
N VAL A 233 5.75 2.13 7.63
CA VAL A 233 6.16 1.88 9.03
C VAL A 233 6.69 3.18 9.64
N ALA A 234 7.52 3.91 8.88
CA ALA A 234 8.04 5.21 9.29
C ALA A 234 8.03 6.19 8.12
N VAL A 235 7.87 7.47 8.44
CA VAL A 235 7.97 8.60 7.50
C VAL A 235 8.78 9.70 8.17
N ASP A 236 9.72 10.28 7.44
CA ASP A 236 10.41 11.50 7.86
C ASP A 236 9.50 12.71 7.56
N PRO A 237 9.04 13.46 8.58
CA PRO A 237 8.14 14.59 8.38
C PRO A 237 8.78 15.78 7.66
N LYS A 238 10.12 15.84 7.58
CA LYS A 238 10.84 16.93 6.91
C LYS A 238 11.06 16.65 5.43
N THR A 239 11.45 15.42 5.09
CA THR A 239 11.84 15.05 3.72
C THR A 239 10.75 14.27 2.97
N GLY A 240 9.79 13.69 3.69
CA GLY A 240 8.81 12.76 3.12
C GLY A 240 9.40 11.38 2.80
N ALA A 241 10.67 11.12 3.14
CA ALA A 241 11.27 9.80 2.99
C ALA A 241 10.45 8.78 3.80
N ARG A 242 10.18 7.61 3.18
CA ARG A 242 9.30 6.60 3.77
C ARG A 242 9.95 5.23 3.83
N LEU A 243 9.55 4.46 4.83
CA LEU A 243 9.99 3.10 5.05
C LEU A 243 8.79 2.16 5.14
N GLY A 244 8.62 1.28 4.15
CA GLY A 244 7.59 0.24 4.14
C GLY A 244 7.96 -0.99 4.99
N LYS A 245 7.10 -2.01 4.99
CA LYS A 245 7.23 -3.22 5.84
C LYS A 245 8.44 -4.14 5.54
N GLY A 246 9.07 -4.01 4.37
CA GLY A 246 10.26 -4.80 4.01
C GLY A 246 10.10 -5.79 2.86
N GLU A 247 8.90 -5.93 2.30
CA GLU A 247 8.72 -6.70 1.07
C GLU A 247 9.07 -5.88 -0.19
N PRO A 248 9.61 -6.52 -1.24
CA PRO A 248 9.79 -5.90 -2.57
C PRO A 248 8.48 -5.57 -3.31
N SER A 249 7.30 -5.78 -2.69
CA SER A 249 6.00 -5.74 -3.36
C SER A 249 5.62 -4.38 -3.99
N MET A 250 6.39 -3.33 -3.75
CA MET A 250 6.11 -1.98 -4.24
C MET A 250 7.37 -1.20 -4.65
N ILE A 251 8.39 -1.86 -5.19
CA ILE A 251 9.56 -1.15 -5.75
C ILE A 251 9.39 -0.83 -7.25
N TYR A 252 8.52 -1.53 -7.98
CA TYR A 252 8.42 -1.35 -9.44
C TYR A 252 7.39 -0.32 -9.96
N LEU A 253 6.55 0.29 -9.10
CA LEU A 253 5.49 1.19 -9.57
C LEU A 253 5.75 2.69 -9.32
N PHE A 254 6.99 3.08 -8.97
CA PHE A 254 7.36 4.49 -8.80
C PHE A 254 8.36 5.01 -9.85
N ALA A 255 8.73 4.19 -10.84
CA ALA A 255 9.57 4.64 -11.95
C ALA A 255 8.69 5.11 -13.11
N HIS A 256 8.64 6.43 -13.28
CA HIS A 256 8.13 7.19 -14.43
C HIS A 256 6.61 7.22 -14.69
N ASN A 257 6.05 8.43 -14.57
CA ASN A 257 4.92 8.95 -15.36
C ASN A 257 3.80 7.96 -15.69
N LEU A 258 2.88 7.72 -14.75
CA LEU A 258 1.63 7.02 -15.03
C LEU A 258 0.63 7.97 -15.70
N HIS A 259 0.81 8.19 -17.00
CA HIS A 259 -0.31 8.06 -17.92
C HIS A 259 -0.44 6.56 -18.21
N LEU A 260 -1.44 5.90 -17.62
CA LEU A 260 -1.93 4.62 -18.13
C LEU A 260 -2.87 4.95 -19.30
#